data_AF-A0A7X4IWW0-F1
#
_entry.id   AF-A0A7X4IWW0-F1
#
_cell.length_a   1.000
_cell.length_b   1.000
_cell.length_c   1.000
_cell.angle_alpha   90.00
_cell.angle_beta   90.00
_cell.angle_gamma   90.00
#
_symmetry.space_group_name_H-M   'P 1'
#
loop_
_entity.id
_entity.type
_entity.pdbx_description
1 polymer ?
#
loop_
_entity_poly.entity_id
_entity_poly.type
_entity_poly.pdbx_seq_one_letter_code
_entity_poly.pdbx_strand_id
1 'polypeptide(L)'
;MDVNTDGIGFGYISETVRIVPTYEGADGSAPASIVAKLPVSVDFPEYLKPWSAQAVETELHFYPEASGDCAARVPRCYGAAFEGWRSYALLLEDLSDLESMSQMEWGRRDRADDMVAMVGALLALWW
;
A
#
# COMPACT_ATOMS: atom_id res chain seq x y z
N MET A 1 -6.62 1.29 20.57
CA MET A 1 -6.17 0.98 19.20
C MET A 1 -6.07 -0.52 19.13
N ASP A 2 -6.88 -1.12 18.25
CA ASP A 2 -6.82 -2.55 17.97
C ASP A 2 -6.05 -2.75 16.66
N VAL A 3 -5.20 -3.78 16.58
CA VAL A 3 -4.34 -4.06 15.43
C VAL A 3 -4.65 -5.47 14.94
N ASN A 4 -5.15 -5.58 13.71
CA ASN A 4 -5.50 -6.85 13.10
C ASN A 4 -4.60 -7.11 11.87
N THR A 5 -4.03 -8.31 11.80
CA THR A 5 -3.19 -8.79 10.69
C THR A 5 -3.93 -9.72 9.73
N ASP A 6 -5.16 -10.11 10.04
CA ASP A 6 -5.96 -11.05 9.26
C ASP A 6 -6.50 -10.40 7.97
N GLY A 7 -6.34 -11.09 6.85
CA GLY A 7 -6.92 -10.69 5.56
C GLY A 7 -6.12 -9.65 4.77
N ILE A 8 -4.91 -9.33 5.22
CA ILE A 8 -4.00 -8.42 4.54
C ILE A 8 -2.83 -9.28 4.07
N GLY A 9 -2.69 -9.42 2.75
CA GLY A 9 -1.83 -10.45 2.14
C GLY A 9 -0.42 -10.51 2.71
N PHE A 10 0.19 -11.71 2.66
CA PHE A 10 1.60 -11.92 3.02
C PHE A 10 2.50 -11.11 2.07
N GLY A 11 2.87 -9.90 2.47
CA GLY A 11 3.89 -9.11 1.79
C GLY A 11 5.26 -9.68 2.09
N TYR A 12 5.93 -10.29 1.11
CA TYR A 12 7.28 -10.84 1.28
C TYR A 12 8.34 -9.77 1.66
N ILE A 13 8.05 -8.48 1.42
CA ILE A 13 8.97 -7.34 1.56
C ILE A 13 8.53 -6.38 2.69
N SER A 14 7.27 -6.46 3.11
CA SER A 14 6.66 -5.53 4.08
C SER A 14 5.51 -6.22 4.81
N GLU A 15 5.47 -6.08 6.12
CA GLU A 15 4.28 -6.42 6.89
C GLU A 15 3.20 -5.39 6.60
N THR A 16 1.97 -5.85 6.38
CA THR A 16 0.83 -4.97 6.18
C THR A 16 -0.19 -5.28 7.26
N VAL A 17 -0.56 -4.27 8.05
CA VAL A 17 -1.45 -4.40 9.20
C VAL A 17 -2.60 -3.42 9.09
N ARG A 18 -3.80 -3.81 9.54
CA ARG A 18 -4.97 -2.93 9.61
C ARG A 18 -5.06 -2.39 11.02
N ILE A 19 -5.13 -1.09 11.10
CA ILE A 19 -5.33 -0.33 12.33
C ILE A 19 -6.78 0.10 12.36
N VAL A 20 -7.47 -0.18 13.46
CA VAL A 20 -8.80 0.37 13.77
C VAL A 20 -8.63 1.41 14.87
N PRO A 21 -8.45 2.70 14.51
CA PRO A 21 -8.22 3.77 15.47
C PRO A 21 -9.50 4.12 16.25
N THR A 22 -9.31 4.63 17.47
CA THR A 22 -10.39 5.22 18.26
C THR A 22 -10.08 6.70 18.40
N TYR A 23 -11.01 7.55 17.97
CA TYR A 23 -10.82 9.00 17.95
C TYR A 23 -11.67 9.67 19.02
N GLU A 24 -11.08 10.60 19.76
CA GLU A 24 -11.83 11.49 20.64
C GLU A 24 -12.43 12.64 19.82
N GLY A 25 -13.73 12.90 19.99
CA GLY A 25 -14.39 14.04 19.33
C GLY A 25 -14.57 13.91 17.82
N ALA A 26 -14.53 12.70 17.25
CA ALA A 26 -14.73 12.50 15.82
C ALA A 26 -16.10 13.00 15.35
N ASP A 27 -16.10 13.79 14.28
CA ASP A 27 -17.28 14.30 13.58
C ASP A 27 -17.76 13.34 12.46
N GLY A 28 -17.12 12.18 12.33
CA GLY A 28 -17.39 11.19 11.29
C GLY A 28 -16.55 11.34 10.02
N SER A 29 -15.65 12.34 9.95
CA SER A 29 -14.75 12.53 8.80
C SER A 29 -13.45 11.71 8.86
N ALA A 30 -13.09 11.22 10.04
CA ALA A 30 -11.89 10.39 10.25
C ALA A 30 -12.08 8.97 9.67
N PRO A 31 -11.03 8.36 9.10
CA PRO A 31 -11.13 7.02 8.51
C PRO A 31 -11.41 5.96 9.58
N ALA A 32 -12.36 5.06 9.32
CA ALA A 32 -12.70 3.97 10.24
C ALA A 32 -11.59 2.92 10.38
N SER A 33 -10.76 2.77 9.35
CA SER A 33 -9.57 1.93 9.35
C SER A 33 -8.46 2.52 8.49
N ILE A 34 -7.24 2.15 8.83
CA ILE A 34 -6.01 2.56 8.15
C ILE A 34 -5.16 1.32 7.91
N VAL A 35 -4.53 1.23 6.75
CA VAL A 35 -3.52 0.21 6.46
C VAL A 35 -2.14 0.78 6.76
N ALA A 36 -1.35 0.08 7.57
CA ALA A 36 0.06 0.41 7.79
C ALA A 36 0.95 -0.63 7.11
N LYS A 37 1.90 -0.17 6.30
CA LYS A 37 3.01 -0.98 5.79
C LYS A 37 4.25 -0.72 6.63
N LEU A 38 4.84 -1.80 7.13
CA LEU A 38 5.94 -1.81 8.07
C LEU A 38 7.05 -2.76 7.58
N PRO A 39 8.30 -2.58 8.03
CA PRO A 39 9.34 -3.57 7.82
C PRO A 39 8.87 -4.93 8.32
N VAL A 40 9.07 -5.94 7.48
CA VAL A 40 8.94 -7.35 7.86
C VAL A 40 9.87 -7.66 9.04
N SER A 41 9.33 -8.33 10.05
CA SER A 41 10.02 -8.63 11.31
C SER A 41 11.05 -9.76 11.20
N VAL A 42 10.88 -10.63 10.19
CA VAL A 42 11.79 -11.75 9.89
C VAL A 42 12.93 -11.31 8.98
N ASP A 43 14.05 -12.03 8.99
CA ASP A 43 15.15 -11.78 8.05
C ASP A 43 14.88 -12.52 6.72
N PHE A 44 15.29 -11.93 5.60
CA PHE A 44 15.16 -12.51 4.24
C PHE A 44 16.54 -12.73 3.62
N PRO A 45 16.62 -13.61 2.61
CA PRO A 45 17.87 -13.91 1.92
C PRO A 45 18.64 -12.66 1.46
N GLU A 46 19.96 -12.66 1.66
CA GLU A 46 20.84 -11.51 1.35
C GLU A 46 20.66 -10.98 -0.08
N TYR A 47 20.46 -11.88 -1.04
CA TYR A 47 20.31 -11.53 -2.45
C TYR A 47 19.01 -10.77 -2.76
N LEU A 48 17.99 -10.82 -1.90
CA LEU A 48 16.74 -10.06 -2.07
C LEU A 48 16.81 -8.66 -1.46
N LYS A 49 17.73 -8.41 -0.51
CA LYS A 49 17.79 -7.16 0.25
C LYS A 49 17.92 -5.91 -0.63
N PRO A 50 18.77 -5.87 -1.68
CA PRO A 50 18.88 -4.67 -2.53
C PRO A 50 17.58 -4.34 -3.25
N TRP A 51 16.89 -5.37 -3.76
CA TRP A 51 15.62 -5.20 -4.47
C TRP A 51 14.49 -4.78 -3.52
N SER A 52 14.42 -5.39 -2.33
CA SER A 52 13.47 -5.01 -1.28
C SER A 52 13.68 -3.56 -0.82
N ALA A 53 14.93 -3.14 -0.63
CA ALA A 53 15.25 -1.77 -0.24
C ALA A 53 14.78 -0.76 -1.29
N GLN A 54 15.06 -1.03 -2.57
CA GLN A 54 14.60 -0.19 -3.67
C GLN A 54 13.07 -0.13 -3.78
N ALA A 55 12.38 -1.27 -3.60
CA ALA A 55 10.92 -1.32 -3.67
C ALA A 55 10.26 -0.48 -2.55
N VAL A 56 10.77 -0.60 -1.32
CA VAL A 56 10.30 0.19 -0.16
C VAL A 56 10.56 1.68 -0.36
N GLU A 57 11.77 2.05 -0.80
CA GLU A 57 12.14 3.44 -1.05
C GLU A 57 11.26 4.05 -2.15
N THR A 58 11.03 3.32 -3.24
CA THR A 58 10.14 3.77 -4.33
C THR A 58 8.73 4.04 -3.81
N GLU A 59 8.18 3.15 -2.98
CA GLU A 59 6.84 3.31 -2.44
C GLU A 59 6.74 4.49 -1.46
N LEU A 60 7.75 4.67 -0.61
CA LEU A 60 7.83 5.77 0.36
C LEU A 60 8.08 7.14 -0.26
N HIS A 61 8.60 7.21 -1.48
CA HIS A 61 8.61 8.44 -2.27
C HIS A 61 7.31 8.64 -3.05
N PHE A 62 6.78 7.57 -3.66
CA PHE A 62 5.59 7.66 -4.49
C PHE A 62 4.38 8.21 -3.73
N TYR A 63 4.02 7.61 -2.59
CA TYR A 63 2.80 7.99 -1.90
C TYR A 63 2.79 9.41 -1.33
N PRO A 64 3.83 9.88 -0.63
CA PRO A 64 3.84 11.24 -0.09
C PRO A 64 4.04 12.32 -1.15
N GLU A 65 4.79 12.03 -2.22
CA GLU A 65 5.27 13.09 -3.14
C GLU A 65 4.54 13.10 -4.48
N ALA A 66 4.10 11.93 -4.99
CA ALA A 66 3.66 11.79 -6.38
C ALA A 66 2.21 11.27 -6.52
N SER A 67 1.68 10.56 -5.52
CA SER A 67 0.37 9.92 -5.62
C SER A 67 -0.79 10.88 -5.83
N GLY A 68 -0.69 12.10 -5.28
CA GLY A 68 -1.73 13.14 -5.41
C GLY A 68 -1.88 13.68 -6.84
N ASP A 69 -0.82 13.62 -7.63
CA ASP A 69 -0.84 14.04 -9.03
C ASP A 69 -1.27 12.89 -9.96
N CYS A 70 -1.20 11.65 -9.49
CA CYS A 70 -1.50 10.45 -10.26
C CYS A 70 -2.96 10.41 -10.72
N ALA A 71 -3.19 10.25 -12.03
CA ALA A 71 -4.54 10.09 -12.58
C ALA A 71 -5.15 8.71 -12.28
N ALA A 72 -4.32 7.73 -11.90
CA ALA A 72 -4.80 6.42 -11.47
C ALA A 72 -5.35 6.48 -10.04
N ARG A 73 -6.37 5.65 -9.77
CA ARG A 73 -6.91 5.49 -8.41
C ARG A 73 -5.93 4.68 -7.56
N VAL A 74 -5.11 5.39 -6.81
CA VAL A 74 -4.20 4.84 -5.79
C VAL A 74 -4.74 5.13 -4.39
N PRO A 75 -4.39 4.32 -3.36
CA PRO A 75 -4.78 4.59 -1.98
C PRO A 75 -4.37 5.99 -1.54
N ARG A 76 -5.25 6.69 -0.81
CA ARG A 76 -4.85 7.95 -0.15
C ARG A 76 -3.73 7.69 0.86
N CYS A 77 -2.71 8.55 0.84
CA CYS A 77 -1.63 8.54 1.82
C CYS A 77 -2.02 9.39 3.04
N TYR A 78 -2.02 8.79 4.23
CA TYR A 78 -2.25 9.51 5.49
C TYR A 78 -0.96 9.93 6.18
N GLY A 79 0.17 9.33 5.83
CA GLY A 79 1.48 9.70 6.36
C GLY A 79 2.56 8.68 6.04
N ALA A 80 3.81 9.13 6.03
CA ALA A 80 4.97 8.28 5.84
C ALA A 80 6.13 8.75 6.74
N ALA A 81 6.93 7.79 7.19
CA ALA A 81 8.19 8.02 7.89
C ALA A 81 9.24 7.07 7.32
N PHE A 82 10.43 7.59 7.00
CA PHE A 82 11.51 6.81 6.39
C PHE A 82 12.86 7.21 6.97
N GLU A 83 13.52 6.27 7.63
CA GLU A 83 14.91 6.39 8.10
C GLU A 83 15.81 5.32 7.47
N GLY A 84 15.22 4.42 6.69
CA GLY A 84 15.89 3.34 5.98
C GLY A 84 14.94 2.17 5.73
N TRP A 85 15.33 1.25 4.86
CA TRP A 85 14.45 0.16 4.41
C TRP A 85 14.05 -0.83 5.52
N ARG A 86 14.69 -0.80 6.70
CA ARG A 86 14.30 -1.54 7.91
C ARG A 86 13.68 -0.66 9.01
N SER A 87 13.56 0.65 8.80
CA SER A 87 12.98 1.61 9.74
C SER A 87 12.09 2.57 8.96
N TYR A 88 10.85 2.16 8.76
CA TYR A 88 9.86 2.96 8.04
C TYR A 88 8.44 2.66 8.51
N ALA A 89 7.53 3.56 8.18
CA ALA A 89 6.10 3.32 8.26
C ALA A 89 5.40 4.08 7.13
N LEU A 90 4.42 3.45 6.50
CA LEU A 90 3.56 4.08 5.50
C LEU A 90 2.10 3.80 5.86
N LEU A 91 1.31 4.85 6.00
CA LEU A 91 -0.12 4.80 6.34
C LEU A 91 -0.97 5.11 5.12
N LEU A 92 -1.80 4.17 4.72
CA LEU A 92 -2.62 4.22 3.52
C LEU A 92 -4.11 4.02 3.83
N GLU A 93 -4.94 4.48 2.91
CA GLU A 93 -6.36 4.13 2.82
C GLU A 93 -6.56 2.61 2.83
N ASP A 94 -7.50 2.17 3.66
CA ASP A 94 -7.94 0.79 3.67
C ASP A 94 -8.89 0.53 2.50
N LEU A 95 -8.47 -0.34 1.58
CA LEU A 95 -9.24 -0.73 0.40
C LEU A 95 -9.85 -2.14 0.53
N SER A 96 -9.98 -2.67 1.74
CA SER A 96 -10.46 -4.04 1.97
C SER A 96 -11.91 -4.30 1.58
N ASP A 97 -12.71 -3.25 1.38
CA ASP A 97 -14.04 -3.35 0.79
C ASP A 97 -14.00 -3.65 -0.72
N LEU A 98 -12.83 -3.53 -1.36
CA LEU A 98 -12.63 -3.90 -2.76
C LEU A 98 -12.28 -5.38 -2.89
N GLU A 99 -12.69 -5.96 -4.02
CA GLU A 99 -12.32 -7.33 -4.37
C GLU A 99 -10.83 -7.40 -4.72
N SER A 100 -10.08 -8.20 -3.96
CA SER A 100 -8.69 -8.52 -4.26
C SER A 100 -8.60 -9.57 -5.38
N MET A 101 -7.75 -9.33 -6.38
CA MET A 101 -7.48 -10.30 -7.43
C MET A 101 -6.33 -11.22 -7.03
N SER A 102 -6.53 -12.53 -7.17
CA SER A 102 -5.47 -13.51 -6.94
C SER A 102 -4.44 -13.44 -8.08
N GLN A 103 -3.15 -13.37 -7.72
CA GLN A 103 -2.05 -13.44 -8.67
C GLN A 103 -1.88 -14.82 -9.31
N MET A 104 -2.51 -15.84 -8.71
CA MET A 104 -2.41 -17.24 -9.13
C MET A 104 -3.62 -17.68 -9.97
N GLU A 105 -4.68 -16.87 -10.01
CA GLU A 105 -5.87 -17.15 -10.79
C GLU A 105 -5.85 -16.40 -12.11
N TRP A 106 -6.40 -17.04 -13.13
CA TRP A 106 -6.60 -16.39 -14.42
C TRP A 106 -7.65 -15.29 -14.25
N GLY A 107 -7.24 -14.04 -14.45
CA GLY A 107 -8.14 -12.90 -14.42
C GLY A 107 -9.27 -13.04 -15.45
N ARG A 108 -10.43 -12.49 -15.14
CA ARG A 108 -11.54 -12.42 -16.09
C ARG A 108 -11.18 -11.46 -17.23
N ARG A 109 -11.46 -11.84 -18.47
CA ARG A 109 -11.14 -11.02 -19.67
C ARG A 109 -11.81 -9.64 -19.65
N ASP A 110 -12.97 -9.52 -19.02
CA ASP A 110 -13.71 -8.26 -18.90
C ASP A 110 -13.03 -7.24 -17.98
N ARG A 111 -12.02 -7.64 -17.19
CA ARG A 111 -11.22 -6.74 -16.36
C ARG A 111 -9.96 -6.22 -17.04
N ALA A 112 -9.60 -6.76 -18.21
CA ALA A 112 -8.37 -6.37 -18.90
C ALA A 112 -8.39 -4.89 -19.30
N ASP A 113 -9.53 -4.40 -19.78
CA ASP A 113 -9.68 -3.00 -20.21
C ASP A 113 -9.52 -2.02 -19.03
N ASP A 114 -10.10 -2.35 -17.87
CA ASP A 114 -9.95 -1.56 -16.64
C ASP A 114 -8.48 -1.51 -16.17
N MET A 115 -7.77 -2.63 -16.26
CA MET A 115 -6.34 -2.70 -15.91
C MET A 115 -5.49 -1.87 -16.88
N VAL A 116 -5.76 -1.94 -18.18
CA VAL A 116 -5.05 -1.13 -19.19
C VAL A 116 -5.31 0.35 -18.96
N ALA A 117 -6.55 0.74 -18.68
CA ALA A 117 -6.90 2.13 -18.37
C ALA A 117 -6.18 2.62 -17.10
N MET A 118 -6.12 1.79 -16.05
CA MET A 118 -5.42 2.12 -14.80
C MET A 118 -3.92 2.28 -15.02
N VAL A 119 -3.28 1.38 -15.76
CA VAL A 119 -1.86 1.49 -16.12
C VAL A 119 -1.62 2.72 -16.99
N GLY A 120 -2.49 3.00 -17.96
CA GLY A 120 -2.40 4.21 -18.79
C GLY A 120 -2.45 5.48 -17.93
N ALA A 121 -3.37 5.55 -16.98
CA ALA A 121 -3.49 6.68 -16.06
C ALA A 121 -2.28 6.82 -15.13
N LEU A 122 -1.68 5.70 -14.70
CA LEU A 122 -0.46 5.70 -13.89
C LEU A 122 0.74 6.22 -14.67
N LEU A 123 0.88 5.82 -15.95
CA LEU A 123 2.04 6.17 -16.76
C LEU A 123 1.94 7.55 -17.41
N ALA A 124 0.73 8.10 -17.58
CA ALA A 124 0.47 9.33 -18.33
C ALA A 124 1.23 10.58 -17.85
N LEU A 125 1.72 10.59 -16.61
CA LEU A 125 2.45 11.73 -16.03
C LEU A 125 3.97 11.63 -16.14
N TRP A 126 4.49 10.42 -16.33
CA TRP A 126 5.92 10.14 -16.20
C TRP A 126 6.53 9.47 -17.45
N TRP A 127 5.80 9.51 -18.57
CA TRP A 127 6.23 9.10 -19.91
C TRP A 127 6.17 10.28 -20.88
#